data_AF-A0AAV2ARF2-F1
#
_entry.id   AF-A0AAV2ARF2-F1
#
_cell.length_a   1.000
_cell.length_b   1.000
_cell.length_c   1.000
_cell.angle_alpha   90.00
_cell.angle_beta   90.00
_cell.angle_gamma   90.00
#
_symmetry.space_group_name_H-M   'P 1'
#
loop_
_entity.id
_entity.type
_entity.pdbx_description
1 polymer ?
#
loop_
_entity_poly.entity_id
_entity_poly.type
_entity_poly.pdbx_seq_one_letter_code
_entity_poly.pdbx_strand_id
1 'polypeptide(L)'
;MLLEIKPNGFLLDAPDRVFWNKLSFERSAKHTAAKVIHNSGRTIVSASTQEWAIRKHLKSTIDKAAVYNIARILAQRCLESGIYFVSKEFSAQELQTNKVQLLLKTLEENGLKTEELSAIRPKDQHYL
;
A
#
# COMPACT_ATOMS: atom_id res chain seq x y z
N MET A 1 -5.90 -12.90 9.28
CA MET A 1 -5.21 -14.15 9.68
C MET A 1 -4.46 -14.69 8.47
N LEU A 2 -3.26 -15.26 8.63
CA LEU A 2 -2.42 -15.78 7.53
C LEU A 2 -2.96 -17.05 6.84
N LEU A 3 -4.15 -17.50 7.24
CA LEU A 3 -4.85 -18.67 6.74
C LEU A 3 -5.83 -18.33 5.61
N GLU A 4 -6.09 -17.04 5.38
CA GLU A 4 -6.92 -16.61 4.26
C GLU A 4 -6.24 -16.97 2.93
N ILE A 5 -7.00 -17.54 2.01
CA ILE A 5 -6.49 -17.94 0.70
C ILE A 5 -6.18 -16.67 -0.10
N LYS A 6 -4.90 -16.48 -0.47
CA LYS A 6 -4.54 -15.45 -1.46
C LYS A 6 -5.09 -15.87 -2.82
N PRO A 7 -5.60 -14.93 -3.62
CA PRO A 7 -5.89 -15.20 -5.03
C PRO A 7 -4.63 -15.76 -5.65
N ASN A 8 -4.76 -16.89 -6.34
CA ASN A 8 -3.67 -17.53 -7.06
C ASN A 8 -4.00 -17.57 -8.56
N GLY A 9 -2.98 -17.55 -9.40
CA GLY A 9 -3.12 -17.49 -10.86
C GLY A 9 -2.79 -16.11 -11.42
N PHE A 10 -3.28 -15.81 -12.63
CA PHE A 10 -3.04 -14.55 -13.35
C PHE A 10 -1.55 -14.26 -13.65
N LEU A 11 -0.71 -15.28 -13.81
CA LEU A 11 0.72 -15.10 -14.09
C LEU A 11 1.02 -14.29 -15.37
N LEU A 12 0.08 -14.28 -16.32
CA LEU A 12 0.21 -13.55 -17.59
C LEU A 12 -0.39 -12.14 -17.51
N ASP A 13 -1.12 -11.82 -16.44
CA ASP A 13 -1.78 -10.54 -16.25
C ASP A 13 -0.84 -9.61 -15.46
N ALA A 14 -0.82 -8.32 -15.82
CA ALA A 14 -0.04 -7.31 -15.10
C ALA A 14 -1.01 -6.20 -14.65
N PRO A 15 -1.09 -5.85 -13.34
CA PRO A 15 -0.27 -6.33 -12.22
C PRO A 15 -0.66 -7.72 -11.69
N ASP A 16 0.26 -8.34 -10.95
CA ASP A 16 -0.01 -9.56 -10.18
C ASP A 16 -1.19 -9.33 -9.21
N ARG A 17 -1.90 -10.39 -8.85
CA ARG A 17 -3.06 -10.36 -7.94
C ARG A 17 -2.86 -11.21 -6.70
N VAL A 18 -1.65 -11.71 -6.45
CA VAL A 18 -1.32 -12.55 -5.30
C VAL A 18 -1.01 -11.70 -4.06
N PHE A 19 -2.05 -11.12 -3.47
CA PHE A 19 -1.97 -10.34 -2.22
C PHE A 19 -3.26 -10.43 -1.40
N TRP A 20 -3.21 -10.08 -0.12
CA TRP A 20 -4.42 -9.76 0.65
C TRP A 20 -4.73 -8.27 0.57
N ASN A 21 -3.73 -7.44 0.87
CA ASN A 21 -3.83 -6.00 0.87
C ASN A 21 -2.68 -5.40 0.07
N LYS A 22 -3.00 -4.50 -0.86
CA LYS A 22 -1.99 -3.80 -1.63
C LYS A 22 -1.99 -2.30 -1.37
N LEU A 23 -0.82 -1.72 -1.53
CA LEU A 23 -0.60 -0.30 -1.47
C LEU A 23 -0.85 0.30 -2.85
N SER A 24 -1.78 1.25 -2.93
CA SER A 24 -2.05 2.04 -4.12
C SER A 24 -1.61 3.47 -3.87
N PHE A 25 -0.81 4.01 -4.79
CA PHE A 25 -0.33 5.38 -4.72
C PHE A 25 -0.78 6.15 -5.96
N GLU A 26 -1.67 7.11 -5.75
CA GLU A 26 -2.26 7.93 -6.81
C GLU A 26 -1.63 9.32 -6.80
N ARG A 27 -1.05 9.70 -7.94
CA ARG A 27 -0.45 11.02 -8.15
C ARG A 27 -1.18 11.73 -9.28
N SER A 28 -1.88 12.80 -8.94
CA SER A 28 -2.49 13.71 -9.90
C SER A 28 -1.67 15.01 -9.99
N ALA A 29 -1.96 15.82 -11.00
CA ALA A 29 -1.37 17.14 -11.16
C ALA A 29 -1.70 18.11 -10.01
N LYS A 30 -2.71 17.80 -9.18
CA LYS A 30 -3.16 18.67 -8.07
C LYS A 30 -3.11 18.01 -6.70
N HIS A 31 -3.07 16.67 -6.65
CA HIS A 31 -3.26 15.91 -5.42
C HIS A 31 -2.36 14.68 -5.38
N THR A 32 -2.10 14.26 -4.16
CA THR A 32 -1.36 13.04 -3.84
C THR A 32 -2.25 12.25 -2.89
N ALA A 33 -2.49 10.99 -3.20
CA ALA A 33 -3.28 10.10 -2.37
C ALA A 33 -2.61 8.74 -2.28
N ALA A 34 -2.79 8.09 -1.15
CA ALA A 34 -2.37 6.72 -0.93
C ALA A 34 -3.51 5.93 -0.29
N LYS A 35 -3.67 4.67 -0.67
CA LYS A 35 -4.76 3.80 -0.25
C LYS A 35 -4.25 2.39 -0.01
N VAL A 36 -4.87 1.68 0.91
CA VAL A 36 -4.72 0.24 1.09
C VAL A 36 -5.98 -0.44 0.58
N ILE A 37 -5.82 -1.29 -0.42
CA ILE A 37 -6.92 -1.94 -1.14
C ILE A 37 -6.83 -3.45 -0.89
N HIS A 38 -7.91 -4.04 -0.43
CA HIS A 38 -8.07 -5.48 -0.28
C HIS A 38 -8.17 -6.16 -1.65
N ASN A 39 -7.81 -7.44 -1.76
CA ASN A 39 -7.93 -8.22 -3.00
C ASN A 39 -9.37 -8.26 -3.56
N SER A 40 -10.38 -8.05 -2.71
CA SER A 40 -11.78 -7.93 -3.11
C SER A 40 -12.10 -6.60 -3.81
N GLY A 41 -11.12 -5.70 -3.97
CA GLY A 41 -11.26 -4.36 -4.55
C GLY A 41 -11.73 -3.28 -3.58
N ARG A 42 -11.99 -3.62 -2.30
CA ARG A 42 -12.45 -2.65 -1.30
C ARG A 42 -11.26 -1.85 -0.76
N THR A 43 -11.43 -0.53 -0.65
CA THR A 43 -10.45 0.32 0.05
C THR A 43 -10.70 0.22 1.54
N ILE A 44 -9.68 -0.22 2.30
CA ILE A 44 -9.79 -0.35 3.77
C ILE A 44 -9.38 0.95 4.44
N VAL A 45 -8.24 1.51 4.02
CA VAL A 45 -7.69 2.76 4.55
C VAL A 45 -7.28 3.64 3.38
N SER A 46 -7.52 4.94 3.50
CA SER A 46 -7.09 5.94 2.54
C SER A 46 -6.49 7.15 3.26
N ALA A 47 -5.63 7.88 2.57
CA ALA A 47 -5.12 9.18 2.97
C ALA A 47 -4.92 10.04 1.72
N SER A 48 -5.54 11.21 1.65
CA SER A 48 -5.45 12.10 0.48
C SER A 48 -5.24 13.56 0.87
N THR A 49 -4.47 14.30 0.08
CA THR A 49 -4.34 15.75 0.24
C THR A 49 -5.60 16.54 -0.17
N GLN A 50 -6.65 15.84 -0.59
CA GLN A 50 -8.00 16.38 -0.73
C GLN A 50 -8.72 16.48 0.63
N GLU A 51 -8.32 15.69 1.62
CA GLU A 51 -8.89 15.78 2.97
C GLU A 51 -8.52 17.13 3.58
N TRP A 52 -9.54 17.90 4.01
CA TRP A 52 -9.33 19.23 4.57
C TRP A 52 -8.39 19.21 5.78
N ALA A 53 -8.55 18.21 6.64
CA ALA A 53 -7.73 18.03 7.84
C ALA A 53 -6.23 17.88 7.51
N ILE A 54 -5.88 17.31 6.35
CA ILE A 54 -4.51 17.14 5.89
C ILE A 54 -4.07 18.40 5.13
N ARG A 55 -4.91 18.88 4.21
CA ARG A 55 -4.64 20.04 3.33
C ARG A 55 -4.23 21.28 4.12
N LYS A 56 -4.90 21.58 5.24
CA LYS A 56 -4.65 22.79 6.03
C LYS A 56 -3.24 22.88 6.61
N HIS A 57 -2.55 21.73 6.73
CA HIS A 57 -1.18 21.64 7.26
C HIS A 57 -0.12 21.54 6.15
N LEU A 58 -0.53 21.57 4.88
CA LEU A 58 0.36 21.39 3.73
C LEU A 58 0.54 22.69 2.95
N LYS A 59 1.80 23.08 2.73
CA LYS A 59 2.15 24.19 1.85
C LYS A 59 1.92 23.86 0.37
N SER A 60 2.17 22.61 -0.02
CA SER A 60 1.95 22.07 -1.36
C SER A 60 1.39 20.65 -1.26
N THR A 61 0.74 20.18 -2.32
CA THR A 61 0.07 18.87 -2.33
C THR A 61 0.70 17.82 -3.23
N ILE A 62 1.83 18.16 -3.82
CA ILE A 62 2.52 17.35 -4.83
C ILE A 62 4.00 17.19 -4.46
N ASP A 63 4.51 18.00 -3.53
CA ASP A 63 5.90 18.00 -3.12
C ASP A 63 6.25 16.76 -2.28
N LYS A 64 7.53 16.60 -1.97
CA LYS A 64 8.01 15.49 -1.15
C LYS A 64 7.43 15.53 0.28
N ALA A 65 7.16 16.73 0.81
CA ALA A 65 6.55 16.90 2.12
C ALA A 65 5.11 16.40 2.17
N ALA A 66 4.32 16.63 1.11
CA ALA A 66 2.98 16.05 0.98
C ALA A 66 3.02 14.52 0.98
N VAL A 67 3.95 13.92 0.22
CA VAL A 67 4.11 12.46 0.19
C VAL A 67 4.49 11.91 1.57
N TYR A 68 5.45 12.54 2.24
CA TYR A 68 5.88 12.16 3.60
C TYR A 68 4.71 12.18 4.59
N ASN A 69 3.94 13.27 4.60
CA ASN A 69 2.81 13.43 5.51
C ASN A 69 1.68 12.44 5.19
N ILE A 70 1.39 12.19 3.90
CA ILE A 70 0.40 11.20 3.48
C ILE A 70 0.82 9.80 3.92
N ALA A 71 2.08 9.42 3.71
CA ALA A 71 2.59 8.12 4.12
C ALA A 71 2.54 7.94 5.65
N ARG A 72 2.94 8.95 6.42
CA ARG A 72 2.84 8.93 7.89
C ARG A 72 1.40 8.73 8.37
N ILE A 73 0.45 9.49 7.82
CA ILE A 73 -0.97 9.39 8.18
C ILE A 73 -1.54 8.03 7.77
N LEU A 74 -1.17 7.54 6.59
CA LEU A 74 -1.61 6.23 6.11
C LEU A 74 -1.10 5.12 7.03
N ALA A 75 0.19 5.12 7.38
CA ALA A 75 0.77 4.14 8.30
C ALA A 75 0.05 4.16 9.65
N GLN A 76 -0.17 5.34 10.23
CA GLN A 76 -0.91 5.48 11.48
C GLN A 76 -2.33 4.89 11.38
N ARG A 77 -3.10 5.26 10.35
CA ARG A 77 -4.45 4.73 10.14
C ARG A 77 -4.46 3.21 9.93
N CYS A 78 -3.46 2.68 9.23
CA CYS A 78 -3.30 1.24 9.04
C CYS A 78 -3.09 0.53 10.39
N LEU A 79 -2.17 1.02 11.21
CA LEU A 79 -1.89 0.45 12.53
C LEU A 79 -3.11 0.52 13.46
N GLU A 80 -3.82 1.65 13.47
CA GLU A 80 -5.07 1.81 14.23
C GLU A 80 -6.17 0.85 13.76
N SER A 81 -6.18 0.49 12.47
CA SER A 81 -7.09 -0.51 11.90
C SER A 81 -6.62 -1.96 12.03
N GLY A 82 -5.43 -2.20 12.60
CA GLY A 82 -4.84 -3.54 12.74
C GLY A 82 -4.17 -4.09 11.48
N ILE A 83 -3.85 -3.25 10.50
CA ILE A 83 -3.12 -3.62 9.28
C ILE A 83 -1.64 -3.30 9.47
N TYR A 84 -0.80 -4.34 9.47
CA TYR A 84 0.64 -4.22 9.67
C TYR A 84 1.47 -4.57 8.43
N PHE A 85 0.88 -5.31 7.47
CA PHE A 85 1.56 -5.82 6.29
C PHE A 85 0.74 -5.48 5.04
N VAL A 86 1.40 -4.95 4.02
CA VAL A 86 0.80 -4.56 2.75
C VAL A 86 1.75 -4.90 1.61
N SER A 87 1.24 -5.40 0.49
CA SER A 87 2.02 -5.69 -0.71
C SER A 87 2.33 -4.41 -1.51
N LYS A 88 3.58 -4.29 -1.98
CA LYS A 88 4.02 -3.22 -2.89
C LYS A 88 3.89 -3.68 -4.35
N GLU A 89 2.81 -3.30 -5.01
CA GLU A 89 2.59 -3.58 -6.44
C GLU A 89 2.94 -2.38 -7.31
N PHE A 90 4.23 -2.05 -7.36
CA PHE A 90 4.74 -0.98 -8.21
C PHE A 90 5.52 -1.57 -9.38
N SER A 91 5.37 -0.97 -10.55
CA SER A 91 6.25 -1.27 -11.68
C SER A 91 7.70 -0.88 -11.37
N ALA A 92 8.67 -1.50 -12.07
CA ALA A 92 10.08 -1.17 -11.89
C ALA A 92 10.37 0.32 -12.08
N GLN A 93 9.67 0.99 -13.02
CA GLN A 93 9.81 2.42 -13.28
C GLN A 93 9.28 3.28 -12.11
N GLU A 94 8.15 2.88 -11.51
CA GLU A 94 7.60 3.57 -10.35
C GLU A 94 8.50 3.45 -9.13
N LEU A 95 9.08 2.28 -8.89
CA LEU A 95 10.03 2.04 -7.80
C LEU A 95 11.30 2.90 -7.91
N GLN A 96 11.72 3.28 -9.11
CA GLN A 96 12.85 4.20 -9.32
C GLN A 96 12.49 5.66 -9.02
N THR A 97 11.22 5.99 -8.84
CA THR A 97 10.82 7.35 -8.59
C THR A 97 11.08 7.75 -7.13
N ASN A 98 11.84 8.84 -6.93
CA ASN A 98 12.16 9.41 -5.61
C ASN A 98 10.96 9.53 -4.65
N LYS A 99 9.75 9.78 -5.18
CA LYS A 99 8.53 9.90 -4.35
C LYS A 99 8.02 8.55 -3.84
N VAL A 100 8.09 7.51 -4.67
CA VAL A 100 7.67 6.14 -4.28
C VAL A 100 8.67 5.59 -3.27
N GLN A 101 9.96 5.80 -3.49
CA GLN A 101 11.00 5.42 -2.52
C GLN A 101 10.82 6.12 -1.18
N LEU A 102 10.54 7.44 -1.20
CA LEU A 102 10.23 8.19 0.02
C LEU A 102 8.98 7.64 0.72
N LEU A 103 7.93 7.33 -0.04
CA LEU A 103 6.71 6.76 0.51
C LEU A 103 6.95 5.39 1.16
N LEU A 104 7.65 4.48 0.50
CA LEU A 104 7.96 3.15 1.06
C LEU A 104 8.81 3.25 2.32
N LYS A 105 9.88 4.06 2.27
CA LYS A 105 10.76 4.30 3.42
C LYS A 105 9.98 4.85 4.62
N THR A 106 9.11 5.83 4.40
CA THR A 106 8.34 6.46 5.47
C THR A 106 7.27 5.53 6.05
N LEU A 107 6.65 4.67 5.24
CA LEU A 107 5.74 3.65 5.75
C LEU A 107 6.47 2.66 6.67
N GLU A 108 7.65 2.20 6.26
CA GLU A 108 8.48 1.27 7.05
C GLU A 108 8.97 1.90 8.36
N GLU A 109 9.43 3.16 8.32
CA GLU A 109 9.82 3.93 9.52
C GLU A 109 8.66 4.09 10.52
N ASN A 110 7.42 4.15 10.03
CA ASN A 110 6.21 4.26 10.86
C ASN A 110 5.60 2.88 11.19
N GLY A 111 6.30 1.78 10.95
CA GLY A 111 5.91 0.44 11.40
C GLY A 111 5.02 -0.36 10.45
N LEU A 112 4.69 0.18 9.26
CA LEU A 112 3.95 -0.55 8.23
C LEU A 112 4.92 -1.28 7.31
N LYS A 113 4.89 -2.62 7.31
CA LYS A 113 5.76 -3.43 6.47
C LYS A 113 5.20 -3.51 5.05
N THR A 114 6.04 -3.20 4.06
CA THR A 114 5.69 -3.18 2.63
C THR A 114 5.82 -4.55 1.94
N GLU A 115 6.00 -5.59 2.74
CA GLU A 115 6.13 -6.96 2.31
C GLU A 115 5.12 -7.81 3.08
N GLU A 116 4.25 -8.50 2.35
CA GLU A 116 3.33 -9.44 2.96
C GLU A 116 4.04 -10.72 3.38
N LEU A 117 3.57 -11.29 4.48
CA LEU A 117 3.97 -12.64 4.88
C LEU A 117 3.45 -13.66 3.86
N SER A 118 4.17 -14.78 3.76
CA SER A 118 3.72 -15.94 3.01
C SER A 118 2.48 -16.55 3.68
N ALA A 119 1.53 -16.99 2.85
CA ALA A 119 0.36 -17.70 3.35
C ALA A 119 0.78 -19.04 3.95
N ILE A 120 0.26 -19.35 5.15
CA ILE A 120 0.48 -20.66 5.76
C ILE A 120 -0.35 -21.66 5.00
N ARG A 121 0.31 -22.54 4.25
CA ARG A 121 -0.33 -23.66 3.56
C ARG A 121 -0.20 -24.92 4.42
N PRO A 122 -1.24 -25.78 4.49
CA PRO A 122 -1.10 -27.10 5.09
C PRO A 122 0.04 -27.87 4.40
N LYS A 123 0.78 -28.68 5.16
CA LYS A 123 1.97 -29.41 4.68
C LYS A 123 1.68 -30.47 3.61
N ASP A 124 0.42 -30.82 3.39
CA ASP A 124 0.03 -31.91 2.50
C ASP A 124 -0.72 -31.42 1.27
N GLN A 125 0.04 -31.13 0.21
CA GLN A 125 -0.45 -31.16 -1.15
C GLN A 125 0.58 -31.88 -2.02
N HIS A 126 0.74 -33.19 -1.77
CA HIS A 126 1.15 -34.13 -2.80
C HIS A 126 0.02 -34.20 -3.83
N TYR A 127 0.02 -33.30 -4.82
CA TYR A 127 -0.80 -33.50 -6.01
C TYR A 127 0.02 -34.30 -7.01
N LEU A 128 -0.40 -35.56 -7.16
CA LEU A 128 -0.21 -36.40 -8.34
C LEU A 128 -0.59 -35.63 -9.62
#